data_AF-A0A1Y2X3K0-F1
#
_entry.id   AF-A0A1Y2X3K0-F1
#
_cell.length_a   1.000
_cell.length_b   1.000
_cell.length_c   1.000
_cell.angle_alpha   90.00
_cell.angle_beta   90.00
_cell.angle_gamma   90.00
#
_symmetry.space_group_name_H-M   'P 1'
#
loop_
_entity.id
_entity.type
_entity.pdbx_description
1 polymer ?
#
loop_
_entity_poly.entity_id
_entity_poly.type
_entity_poly.pdbx_seq_one_letter_code
_entity_poly.pdbx_strand_id
1 'polypeptide(L)'
;SSSSSSTAKVRDLTDLPFDLFILISRYLAPQDIILCRRVSRAWNAAFTDDRASYNFMTRHFPRSREMRQLSSSSSSSATTTGSGSANAPPDWPKVFAAVARRYFFLRSARPRQVQKIDVLEDGFLPVLPWNRWLKWNGHVAAFQHPDTAWTLGGDAADDDDGNDGGGGGGGGDRVLVYREVDSRRWVAYDLETDRRFEVPFDAQGKTVRRVRLAEGVLVFEWCDEKVPPDQSDTMEKIHRHFATAYDVRRRREEEGNLAGSDLDSTEVPRGCWEIVFRCEWDIHPLALPLVHCDRFYSAHTATHYAVYLWQPDRSHSVVGPFEQLTVWDISQACSYRPSLDPPGIMDKSTIPKVVGRFSRRDLEFLGVRQGYAPSLMEIRLDDANVYVHAEQHRWLAGHHASLSQPRHHLVRCTGIPFSGTGPRWFDECCADGDVHMSFCPRAGSLARVLGNTTNTTTTTTTTTTTRLTSSSSSPLSSLWPGWAPCWRHEEFPYLTVSQAVEARAGVRIVARQCFMMETLSSFVAPRISVQEEQGQRQGQNNIISGVKDGEKEGDDEEEEEEEEGEEDPVAEVRFADEMWWELMGGGKIAGDDRWVVGEDRDGRVTVVRF
;
A
#
# COMPACT_ATOMS: atom_id res chain seq x y z
N SER A 1 -36.97 55.47 -24.69
CA SER A 1 -37.14 54.21 -23.95
C SER A 1 -36.02 54.11 -22.93
N SER A 2 -36.29 54.56 -21.72
CA SER A 2 -35.34 54.62 -20.60
C SER A 2 -35.06 53.21 -20.05
N SER A 3 -33.83 52.73 -20.20
CA SER A 3 -33.31 51.55 -19.53
C SER A 3 -33.02 51.88 -18.07
N SER A 4 -33.97 51.60 -17.18
CA SER A 4 -33.75 51.61 -15.74
C SER A 4 -32.80 50.48 -15.37
N SER A 5 -31.51 50.82 -15.21
CA SER A 5 -30.55 49.99 -14.49
C SER A 5 -30.98 49.94 -13.02
N SER A 6 -31.80 48.95 -12.66
CA SER A 6 -32.08 48.64 -11.27
C SER A 6 -30.81 48.05 -10.67
N THR A 7 -30.09 48.83 -9.88
CA THR A 7 -29.03 48.31 -9.01
C THR A 7 -29.66 47.26 -8.10
N ALA A 8 -29.39 45.98 -8.38
CA ALA A 8 -29.84 44.89 -7.53
C ALA A 8 -29.27 45.12 -6.13
N LYS A 9 -30.13 45.51 -5.19
CA LYS A 9 -29.74 45.74 -3.81
C LYS A 9 -29.35 44.39 -3.23
N VAL A 10 -28.05 44.14 -3.04
CA VAL A 10 -27.52 42.94 -2.36
C VAL A 10 -28.18 42.86 -0.99
N ARG A 11 -28.90 41.77 -0.71
CA ARG A 11 -29.60 41.55 0.57
C ARG A 11 -29.06 40.35 1.33
N ASP A 12 -28.48 39.38 0.62
CA ASP A 12 -27.94 38.15 1.18
C ASP A 12 -26.57 37.80 0.58
N LEU A 13 -25.85 36.87 1.20
CA LEU A 13 -24.56 36.35 0.74
C LEU A 13 -24.65 35.78 -0.69
N THR A 14 -25.79 35.16 -1.02
CA THR A 14 -26.04 34.55 -2.33
C THR A 14 -26.29 35.56 -3.45
N ASP A 15 -26.53 36.83 -3.11
CA ASP A 15 -26.71 37.91 -4.09
C ASP A 15 -25.38 38.57 -4.50
N LEU A 16 -24.27 38.19 -3.85
CA LEU A 16 -22.96 38.74 -4.15
C LEU A 16 -22.44 38.25 -5.52
N PRO A 17 -21.58 39.04 -6.19
CA PRO A 17 -20.78 38.55 -7.31
C PRO A 17 -20.07 37.24 -6.96
N PHE A 18 -20.03 36.30 -7.91
CA PHE A 18 -19.51 34.94 -7.70
C PHE A 18 -18.14 34.91 -7.01
N ASP A 19 -17.21 35.77 -7.42
CA ASP A 19 -15.87 35.81 -6.85
C ASP A 19 -15.86 36.20 -5.36
N LEU A 20 -16.74 37.13 -4.95
CA LEU A 20 -16.90 37.52 -3.54
C LEU A 20 -17.61 36.42 -2.75
N PHE A 21 -18.62 35.78 -3.33
CA PHE A 21 -19.28 34.61 -2.72
C PHE A 21 -18.26 33.50 -2.42
N ILE A 22 -17.41 33.15 -3.39
CA ILE A 22 -16.36 32.15 -3.20
C ILE A 22 -15.32 32.62 -2.20
N LEU A 23 -14.86 33.86 -2.28
CA LEU A 23 -13.86 34.41 -1.35
C LEU A 23 -14.32 34.31 0.10
N ILE A 24 -15.58 34.66 0.39
CA ILE A 24 -16.16 34.56 1.73
C ILE A 24 -16.37 33.10 2.12
N SER A 25 -16.94 32.29 1.23
CA SER A 25 -17.25 30.89 1.52
C SER A 25 -16.01 30.03 1.74
N ARG A 26 -14.83 30.44 1.25
CA ARG A 26 -13.54 29.77 1.49
C ARG A 26 -13.10 29.75 2.95
N TYR A 27 -13.68 30.58 3.81
CA TYR A 27 -13.41 30.58 5.26
C TYR A 27 -14.24 29.55 6.02
N LEU A 28 -15.23 28.92 5.36
CA LEU A 28 -16.06 27.89 5.97
C LEU A 28 -15.37 26.53 5.92
N ALA A 29 -15.58 25.70 6.94
CA ALA A 29 -15.18 24.30 6.87
C ALA A 29 -16.05 23.55 5.84
N PRO A 30 -15.56 22.46 5.23
CA PRO A 30 -16.35 21.69 4.25
C PRO A 30 -17.72 21.24 4.77
N GLN A 31 -17.82 20.93 6.06
CA GLN A 31 -19.08 20.55 6.70
C GLN A 31 -20.06 21.72 6.75
N ASP A 32 -19.57 22.92 7.06
CA ASP A 32 -20.39 24.14 7.09
C ASP A 32 -20.91 24.49 5.71
N ILE A 33 -20.08 24.36 4.67
CA ILE A 33 -20.48 24.55 3.26
C ILE A 33 -21.65 23.62 2.90
N ILE A 34 -21.65 22.37 3.38
CA ILE A 34 -22.75 21.43 3.18
C ILE A 34 -23.99 21.86 3.99
N LEU A 35 -23.81 22.28 5.24
CA LEU A 35 -24.92 22.75 6.09
C LEU A 35 -25.58 24.01 5.53
N CYS A 36 -24.80 24.91 4.92
CA CYS A 36 -25.28 26.10 4.21
C CYS A 36 -26.32 25.77 3.14
N ARG A 37 -26.24 24.59 2.50
CA ARG A 37 -27.26 24.11 1.53
C ARG A 37 -28.67 23.96 2.14
N ARG A 38 -28.80 23.98 3.47
CA ARG A 38 -30.06 23.80 4.21
C ARG A 38 -30.68 25.12 4.70
N VAL A 39 -30.00 26.25 4.53
CA VAL A 39 -30.43 27.56 5.09
C VAL A 39 -31.66 28.09 4.35
N SER A 40 -31.63 28.13 3.03
CA SER A 40 -32.74 28.58 2.18
C SER A 40 -32.62 28.00 0.77
N ARG A 41 -33.63 28.18 -0.08
CA ARG A 41 -33.56 27.76 -1.50
C ARG A 41 -32.46 28.49 -2.27
N ALA A 42 -32.24 29.77 -1.98
CA ALA A 42 -31.19 30.56 -2.62
C ALA A 42 -29.78 30.06 -2.21
N TRP A 43 -29.60 29.76 -0.92
CA TRP A 43 -28.36 29.17 -0.42
C TRP A 43 -28.14 27.76 -0.96
N ASN A 44 -29.19 26.94 -1.02
CA ASN A 44 -29.10 25.63 -1.66
C ASN A 44 -28.56 25.76 -3.09
N ALA A 45 -29.19 26.59 -3.93
CA ALA A 45 -28.77 26.81 -5.31
C ALA A 45 -27.32 27.31 -5.43
N ALA A 46 -26.91 28.26 -4.58
CA ALA A 46 -25.54 28.80 -4.61
C ALA A 46 -24.48 27.77 -4.17
N PHE A 47 -24.76 27.00 -3.10
CA PHE A 47 -23.83 26.00 -2.56
C PHE A 47 -23.91 24.62 -3.25
N THR A 48 -24.85 24.45 -4.17
CA THR A 48 -24.91 23.34 -5.14
C THR A 48 -24.65 23.81 -6.57
N ASP A 49 -24.13 25.02 -6.77
CA ASP A 49 -23.63 25.43 -8.08
C ASP A 49 -22.38 24.62 -8.43
N ASP A 50 -22.29 24.16 -9.68
CA ASP A 50 -21.20 23.31 -10.16
C ASP A 50 -19.86 24.02 -10.07
N ARG A 51 -19.80 25.29 -10.49
CA ARG A 51 -18.57 26.09 -10.47
C ARG A 51 -18.14 26.39 -9.04
N ALA A 52 -19.09 26.67 -8.14
CA ALA A 52 -18.79 26.84 -6.72
C ALA A 52 -18.25 25.55 -6.09
N SER A 53 -18.91 24.42 -6.33
CA SER A 53 -18.52 23.11 -5.78
C SER A 53 -17.15 22.67 -6.29
N TYR A 54 -16.81 22.94 -7.55
CA TYR A 54 -15.47 22.75 -8.09
C TYR A 54 -14.43 23.62 -7.35
N ASN A 55 -14.72 24.89 -7.08
CA ASN A 55 -13.83 25.77 -6.30
C ASN A 55 -13.65 25.29 -4.85
N PHE A 56 -14.69 24.71 -4.24
CA PHE A 56 -14.58 24.13 -2.91
C PHE A 56 -13.73 22.84 -2.94
N MET A 57 -13.85 22.02 -3.98
CA MET A 57 -13.00 20.84 -4.18
C MET A 57 -11.53 21.21 -4.33
N THR A 58 -11.19 22.14 -5.22
CA THR A 58 -9.80 22.59 -5.45
C THR A 58 -9.19 23.20 -4.19
N ARG A 59 -9.98 23.89 -3.37
CA ARG A 59 -9.51 24.52 -2.14
C ARG A 59 -9.30 23.53 -0.99
N HIS A 60 -10.31 22.71 -0.71
CA HIS A 60 -10.33 21.88 0.50
C HIS A 60 -9.74 20.49 0.28
N PHE A 61 -9.82 19.96 -0.93
CA PHE A 61 -9.42 18.59 -1.26
C PHE A 61 -8.59 18.50 -2.55
N PRO A 62 -7.55 19.33 -2.74
CA PRO A 62 -6.75 19.35 -3.97
C PRO A 62 -6.07 18.01 -4.27
N ARG A 63 -5.73 17.25 -3.22
CA ARG A 63 -5.06 15.94 -3.29
C ARG A 63 -6.01 14.75 -3.43
N SER A 64 -7.32 14.99 -3.35
CA SER A 64 -8.32 13.93 -3.48
C SER A 64 -8.23 13.25 -4.84
N ARG A 65 -8.59 11.96 -4.87
CA ARG A 65 -8.53 11.16 -6.10
C ARG A 65 -9.36 11.76 -7.23
N GLU A 66 -10.53 12.32 -6.91
CA GLU A 66 -11.42 12.95 -7.88
C GLU A 66 -10.77 14.16 -8.57
N MET A 67 -10.00 14.95 -7.83
CA MET A 67 -9.23 16.06 -8.40
C MET A 67 -8.04 15.56 -9.24
N ARG A 68 -7.37 14.49 -8.82
CA ARG A 68 -6.27 13.88 -9.58
C ARG A 68 -6.74 13.31 -10.93
N GLN A 69 -7.86 12.59 -10.94
CA GLN A 69 -8.42 11.97 -12.15
C GLN A 69 -8.87 13.00 -13.18
N LEU A 70 -9.34 14.18 -12.74
CA LEU A 70 -9.69 15.27 -13.64
C LEU A 70 -8.45 15.79 -14.39
N SER A 71 -7.35 16.01 -13.67
CA SER A 71 -6.08 16.47 -14.26
C SER A 71 -5.58 15.49 -15.33
N SER A 72 -5.60 14.18 -15.03
CA SER A 72 -5.18 13.14 -15.99
C SER A 72 -6.09 13.05 -17.21
N SER A 73 -7.40 13.26 -17.06
CA SER A 73 -8.35 13.24 -18.18
C SER A 73 -8.22 14.46 -19.09
N SER A 74 -7.80 15.61 -18.53
CA SER A 74 -7.60 16.85 -19.28
C SER A 74 -6.33 16.84 -20.14
N SER A 75 -5.28 16.11 -19.74
CA SER A 75 -4.04 15.96 -20.52
C SER A 75 -4.19 15.06 -21.75
N SER A 76 -5.08 14.06 -21.72
CA SER A 76 -5.26 13.10 -22.81
C SER A 76 -6.18 13.60 -23.94
N SER A 77 -6.96 14.67 -23.71
CA SER A 77 -8.01 15.12 -24.64
C SER A 77 -7.55 16.19 -25.65
N ALA A 78 -6.26 16.52 -25.71
CA ALA A 78 -5.74 17.62 -26.56
C ALA A 78 -5.54 17.26 -28.05
N THR A 79 -5.73 15.99 -28.47
CA THR A 79 -5.28 15.54 -29.80
C THR A 79 -6.34 14.90 -30.71
N THR A 80 -7.64 14.96 -30.41
CA THR A 80 -8.64 14.38 -31.34
C THR A 80 -9.89 15.22 -31.47
N THR A 81 -9.93 16.06 -32.51
CA THR A 81 -11.14 16.70 -33.01
C THR A 81 -12.05 15.65 -33.65
N GLY A 82 -13.01 15.12 -32.90
CA GLY A 82 -13.96 14.13 -33.41
C GLY A 82 -15.08 13.79 -32.43
N SER A 83 -16.19 14.53 -32.56
CA SER A 83 -17.55 14.23 -32.10
C SER A 83 -17.85 12.79 -31.63
N GLY A 84 -18.43 12.63 -30.42
CA GLY A 84 -19.39 11.53 -30.24
C GLY A 84 -19.81 11.03 -28.87
N SER A 85 -19.14 11.34 -27.75
CA SER A 85 -19.66 11.09 -26.38
C SER A 85 -18.72 11.72 -25.36
N ALA A 86 -18.71 13.05 -25.30
CA ALA A 86 -17.94 13.75 -24.27
C ALA A 86 -18.54 13.41 -22.89
N ASN A 87 -17.74 12.80 -22.01
CA ASN A 87 -18.08 12.60 -20.61
C ASN A 87 -18.69 13.88 -20.06
N ALA A 88 -19.98 13.84 -19.68
CA ALA A 88 -20.60 14.97 -19.00
C ALA A 88 -19.71 15.37 -17.81
N PRO A 89 -19.51 16.67 -17.54
CA PRO A 89 -18.72 17.11 -16.42
C PRO A 89 -19.22 16.42 -15.14
N PRO A 90 -18.33 16.02 -14.22
CA PRO A 90 -18.75 15.42 -12.96
C PRO A 90 -19.74 16.34 -12.25
N ASP A 91 -20.76 15.76 -11.61
CA ASP A 91 -21.66 16.48 -10.71
C ASP A 91 -20.88 16.94 -9.47
N TRP A 92 -20.21 18.09 -9.60
CA TRP A 92 -19.34 18.65 -8.57
C TRP A 92 -20.05 18.84 -7.22
N PRO A 93 -21.33 19.25 -7.16
CA PRO A 93 -22.07 19.32 -5.91
C PRO A 93 -22.16 17.99 -5.16
N LYS A 94 -22.38 16.88 -5.89
CA LYS A 94 -22.39 15.52 -5.31
C LYS A 94 -20.97 15.05 -4.96
N VAL A 95 -19.99 15.28 -5.84
CA VAL A 95 -18.58 14.91 -5.61
C VAL A 95 -18.06 15.59 -4.35
N PHE A 96 -18.25 16.91 -4.23
CA PHE A 96 -17.84 17.67 -3.05
C PHE A 96 -18.46 17.14 -1.77
N ALA A 97 -19.77 16.85 -1.77
CA ALA A 97 -20.44 16.29 -0.60
C ALA A 97 -19.90 14.89 -0.22
N ALA A 98 -19.59 14.05 -1.20
CA ALA A 98 -19.03 12.73 -0.97
C ALA A 98 -17.61 12.80 -0.39
N VAL A 99 -16.75 13.64 -0.98
CA VAL A 99 -15.35 13.82 -0.55
C VAL A 99 -15.30 14.46 0.84
N ALA A 100 -16.04 15.54 1.07
CA ALA A 100 -16.07 16.22 2.36
C ALA A 100 -16.53 15.31 3.50
N ARG A 101 -17.48 14.41 3.22
CA ARG A 101 -17.94 13.40 4.18
C ARG A 101 -16.85 12.36 4.45
N ARG A 102 -16.21 11.82 3.42
CA ARG A 102 -15.09 10.87 3.57
C ARG A 102 -14.00 11.43 4.44
N TYR A 103 -13.52 12.64 4.14
CA TYR A 103 -12.46 13.28 4.91
C TYR A 103 -12.92 13.70 6.31
N PHE A 104 -14.21 13.96 6.54
CA PHE A 104 -14.73 14.13 7.90
C PHE A 104 -14.56 12.86 8.74
N PHE A 105 -14.93 11.70 8.21
CA PHE A 105 -14.79 10.42 8.90
C PHE A 105 -13.32 10.02 9.06
N LEU A 106 -12.52 10.15 8.00
CA LEU A 106 -11.09 9.87 8.01
C LEU A 106 -10.33 10.73 9.03
N ARG A 107 -10.54 12.05 9.04
CA ARG A 107 -9.91 12.98 10.01
C ARG A 107 -10.36 12.76 11.45
N SER A 108 -11.53 12.16 11.65
CA SER A 108 -11.99 11.80 12.99
C SER A 108 -11.54 10.40 13.43
N ALA A 109 -10.89 9.63 12.54
CA ALA A 109 -10.62 8.20 12.70
C ALA A 109 -11.87 7.42 13.14
N ARG A 110 -13.01 7.74 12.53
CA ARG A 110 -14.29 7.04 12.78
C ARG A 110 -14.75 6.39 11.48
N PRO A 111 -15.10 5.10 11.49
CA PRO A 111 -15.69 4.47 10.33
C PRO A 111 -17.05 5.09 10.04
N ARG A 112 -17.33 5.36 8.77
CA ARG A 112 -18.70 5.62 8.30
C ARG A 112 -19.49 4.31 8.27
N GLN A 113 -18.82 3.25 7.85
CA GLN A 113 -19.39 1.91 7.74
C GLN A 113 -18.29 0.88 8.00
N VAL A 114 -18.64 -0.17 8.74
CA VAL A 114 -17.81 -1.37 8.91
C VAL A 114 -18.56 -2.54 8.29
N GLN A 115 -17.93 -3.21 7.35
CA GLN A 115 -18.44 -4.42 6.71
C GLN A 115 -17.58 -5.60 7.11
N LYS A 116 -18.23 -6.68 7.54
CA LYS A 116 -17.59 -7.97 7.85
C LYS A 116 -17.87 -8.95 6.72
N ILE A 117 -16.84 -9.67 6.32
CA ILE A 117 -16.89 -10.66 5.24
C ILE A 117 -16.33 -11.96 5.79
N ASP A 118 -17.17 -12.99 5.81
CA ASP A 118 -16.74 -14.33 6.19
C ASP A 118 -15.87 -14.93 5.08
N VAL A 119 -14.68 -15.42 5.46
CA VAL A 119 -13.71 -16.04 4.55
C VAL A 119 -13.59 -17.52 4.88
N LEU A 120 -13.57 -18.35 3.85
CA LEU A 120 -13.38 -19.79 4.01
C LEU A 120 -11.89 -20.12 4.14
N GLU A 121 -11.47 -20.55 5.32
CA GLU A 121 -10.08 -20.98 5.59
C GLU A 121 -9.77 -22.40 5.09
N ASP A 122 -10.79 -23.22 4.83
CA ASP A 122 -10.60 -24.59 4.34
C ASP A 122 -9.78 -24.58 3.04
N GLY A 123 -8.81 -25.50 2.91
CA GLY A 123 -7.87 -25.55 1.80
C GLY A 123 -6.87 -24.37 1.71
N PHE A 124 -6.78 -23.50 2.71
CA PHE A 124 -5.72 -22.49 2.85
C PHE A 124 -4.78 -22.87 3.99
N LEU A 125 -3.47 -22.92 3.70
CA LEU A 125 -2.44 -23.21 4.69
C LEU A 125 -1.29 -22.21 4.50
N PRO A 126 -1.23 -21.12 5.29
CA PRO A 126 -0.27 -20.05 5.04
C PRO A 126 1.18 -20.51 5.22
N VAL A 127 2.11 -19.79 4.59
CA VAL A 127 3.52 -19.88 4.97
C VAL A 127 3.68 -19.18 6.31
N LEU A 128 4.06 -19.95 7.34
CA LEU A 128 4.25 -19.38 8.68
C LEU A 128 5.46 -18.43 8.70
N PRO A 129 5.48 -17.43 9.59
CA PRO A 129 6.68 -16.62 9.79
C PRO A 129 7.82 -17.45 10.39
N TRP A 130 9.01 -16.86 10.49
CA TRP A 130 10.09 -17.47 11.27
C TRP A 130 9.67 -17.67 12.72
N ASN A 131 10.23 -18.70 13.37
CA ASN A 131 10.08 -18.92 14.81
C ASN A 131 10.86 -17.85 15.60
N ARG A 132 10.35 -16.62 15.55
CA ARG A 132 10.89 -15.40 16.15
C ARG A 132 9.75 -14.59 16.73
N TRP A 133 9.89 -14.16 17.97
CA TRP A 133 8.94 -13.28 18.66
C TRP A 133 9.70 -12.29 19.52
N LEU A 134 9.04 -11.20 19.90
CA LEU A 134 9.61 -10.25 20.85
C LEU A 134 9.42 -10.79 22.27
N LYS A 135 10.47 -10.77 23.08
CA LYS A 135 10.42 -11.15 24.50
C LYS A 135 11.18 -10.15 25.36
N TRP A 136 10.47 -9.50 26.28
CA TRP A 136 11.04 -8.56 27.25
C TRP A 136 10.30 -8.65 28.58
N ASN A 137 11.02 -8.75 29.70
CA ASN A 137 10.45 -8.82 31.06
C ASN A 137 9.29 -9.82 31.24
N GLY A 138 9.32 -10.96 30.53
CA GLY A 138 8.26 -11.98 30.60
C GLY A 138 7.08 -11.75 29.65
N HIS A 139 6.96 -10.58 29.03
CA HIS A 139 5.98 -10.29 28.00
C HIS A 139 6.44 -10.82 26.63
N VAL A 140 5.47 -11.23 25.81
CA VAL A 140 5.69 -11.75 24.46
C VAL A 140 4.78 -11.04 23.47
N ALA A 141 5.32 -10.67 22.30
CA ALA A 141 4.56 -10.12 21.19
C ALA A 141 4.98 -10.75 19.86
N ALA A 142 4.03 -10.83 18.93
CA ALA A 142 4.32 -11.27 17.57
C ALA A 142 5.30 -10.30 16.90
N PHE A 143 6.30 -10.84 16.20
CA PHE A 143 7.26 -10.03 15.45
C PHE A 143 6.91 -9.95 13.96
N GLN A 144 6.32 -11.04 13.45
CA GLN A 144 5.88 -11.23 12.08
C GLN A 144 4.58 -12.05 12.11
N HIS A 145 3.69 -11.79 11.18
CA HIS A 145 2.41 -12.49 11.05
C HIS A 145 2.42 -13.44 9.84
N PRO A 146 1.58 -14.50 9.85
CA PRO A 146 1.37 -15.36 8.68
C PRO A 146 0.77 -14.59 7.50
N ASP A 147 0.88 -15.18 6.31
CA ASP A 147 0.15 -14.67 5.14
C ASP A 147 -1.36 -14.79 5.31
N THR A 148 -2.09 -13.80 4.79
CA THR A 148 -3.55 -13.73 4.83
C THR A 148 -4.19 -14.55 3.70
N ALA A 149 -5.39 -15.07 3.94
CA ALA A 149 -6.21 -15.74 2.92
C ALA A 149 -6.87 -14.78 1.91
N TRP A 150 -6.51 -13.51 1.98
CA TRP A 150 -7.01 -12.42 1.15
C TRP A 150 -5.89 -11.49 0.71
N THR A 151 -6.13 -10.76 -0.37
CA THR A 151 -5.24 -9.70 -0.87
C THR A 151 -6.09 -8.56 -1.43
N LEU A 152 -5.62 -7.33 -1.28
CA LEU A 152 -6.22 -6.15 -1.88
C LEU A 152 -5.27 -5.67 -2.99
N GLY A 153 -5.79 -5.45 -4.19
CA GLY A 153 -4.96 -4.83 -5.23
C GLY A 153 -4.69 -3.37 -4.92
N GLY A 154 -3.50 -2.90 -5.30
CA GLY A 154 -2.96 -1.58 -4.92
C GLY A 154 -1.95 -1.63 -3.78
N ASP A 155 -1.57 -2.82 -3.31
CA ASP A 155 -0.51 -3.01 -2.29
C ASP A 155 0.92 -2.69 -2.80
N ALA A 156 1.10 -2.51 -4.11
CA ALA A 156 2.32 -2.02 -4.75
C ALA A 156 2.03 -0.63 -5.30
N ALA A 157 2.83 0.35 -4.89
CA ALA A 157 2.54 1.74 -5.12
C ALA A 157 3.32 2.33 -6.30
N ASP A 158 3.54 1.50 -7.32
CA ASP A 158 4.15 1.89 -8.58
C ASP A 158 3.07 1.80 -9.67
N ASP A 159 2.66 2.97 -10.13
CA ASP A 159 2.57 3.33 -11.56
C ASP A 159 2.03 4.77 -11.72
N ASP A 160 2.97 5.73 -11.67
CA ASP A 160 3.15 6.76 -12.71
C ASP A 160 3.34 6.02 -14.05
N ASP A 161 2.84 6.39 -15.21
CA ASP A 161 2.86 7.69 -15.84
C ASP A 161 1.74 7.72 -16.89
N GLY A 162 1.18 8.91 -17.13
CA GLY A 162 0.34 9.19 -18.29
C GLY A 162 1.10 9.16 -19.62
N ASN A 163 1.98 8.17 -19.84
CA ASN A 163 2.60 7.92 -21.12
C ASN A 163 1.75 6.88 -21.88
N ASP A 164 0.84 7.40 -22.69
CA ASP A 164 0.06 6.69 -23.70
C ASP A 164 0.98 6.01 -24.73
N GLY A 165 1.51 4.85 -24.34
CA GLY A 165 2.51 4.13 -25.13
C GLY A 165 2.45 2.61 -25.01
N GLY A 166 1.28 2.02 -24.75
CA GLY A 166 1.03 0.59 -24.97
C GLY A 166 0.44 -0.17 -23.78
N GLY A 167 -0.89 -0.26 -23.75
CA GLY A 167 -1.64 -1.44 -23.29
C GLY A 167 -1.63 -1.78 -21.80
N GLY A 168 -2.66 -1.31 -21.07
CA GLY A 168 -3.15 -2.00 -19.87
C GLY A 168 -2.93 -1.26 -18.55
N GLY A 169 -3.46 -0.03 -18.40
CA GLY A 169 -3.46 0.67 -17.12
C GLY A 169 -4.04 -0.21 -15.99
N GLY A 170 -3.17 -0.54 -15.03
CA GLY A 170 -3.43 -1.45 -13.91
C GLY A 170 -4.68 -1.05 -13.14
N GLY A 171 -5.73 -1.86 -13.29
CA GLY A 171 -6.99 -1.68 -12.57
C GLY A 171 -6.95 -2.25 -11.15
N GLY A 172 -5.89 -2.94 -10.74
CA GLY A 172 -5.86 -3.75 -9.51
C GLY A 172 -6.30 -3.04 -8.23
N ASP A 173 -6.08 -1.72 -8.11
CA ASP A 173 -6.20 -0.85 -6.92
C ASP A 173 -7.51 -0.89 -6.09
N ARG A 174 -8.50 -1.71 -6.45
CA ARG A 174 -9.87 -1.61 -5.91
C ARG A 174 -10.54 -2.95 -5.66
N VAL A 175 -9.82 -4.04 -5.87
CA VAL A 175 -10.38 -5.39 -5.82
C VAL A 175 -9.81 -6.14 -4.64
N LEU A 176 -10.69 -6.51 -3.71
CA LEU A 176 -10.38 -7.43 -2.63
C LEU A 176 -10.61 -8.86 -3.14
N VAL A 177 -9.57 -9.69 -3.14
CA VAL A 177 -9.67 -11.11 -3.51
C VAL A 177 -9.63 -11.96 -2.25
N TYR A 178 -10.63 -12.83 -2.08
CA TYR A 178 -10.75 -13.77 -0.95
C TYR A 178 -11.56 -15.00 -1.37
N ARG A 179 -11.56 -16.03 -0.52
CA ARG A 179 -12.39 -17.22 -0.71
C ARG A 179 -13.71 -17.07 0.06
N GLU A 180 -14.82 -17.02 -0.67
CA GLU A 180 -16.15 -16.79 -0.10
C GLU A 180 -16.74 -18.08 0.50
N VAL A 181 -17.39 -17.98 1.67
CA VAL A 181 -17.97 -19.13 2.38
C VAL A 181 -19.14 -19.76 1.63
N ASP A 182 -20.06 -18.94 1.11
CA ASP A 182 -21.30 -19.41 0.49
C ASP A 182 -21.06 -20.15 -0.82
N SER A 183 -20.25 -19.57 -1.70
CA SER A 183 -19.93 -20.17 -3.00
C SER A 183 -18.76 -21.17 -2.92
N ARG A 184 -17.94 -21.11 -1.85
CA ARG A 184 -16.65 -21.81 -1.71
C ARG A 184 -15.63 -21.52 -2.80
N ARG A 185 -15.89 -20.47 -3.60
CA ARG A 185 -15.07 -20.01 -4.72
C ARG A 185 -14.23 -18.81 -4.33
N TRP A 186 -13.21 -18.54 -5.12
CA TRP A 186 -12.47 -17.29 -5.04
C TRP A 186 -13.26 -16.17 -5.71
N VAL A 187 -13.36 -15.04 -5.02
CA VAL A 187 -14.17 -13.90 -5.44
C VAL A 187 -13.30 -12.65 -5.42
N ALA A 188 -13.41 -11.87 -6.49
CA ALA A 188 -12.92 -10.52 -6.61
C ALA A 188 -14.06 -9.55 -6.25
N TYR A 189 -13.94 -8.84 -5.13
CA TYR A 189 -14.91 -7.89 -4.62
C TYR A 189 -14.44 -6.46 -4.90
N ASP A 190 -15.15 -5.77 -5.79
CA ASP A 190 -14.92 -4.37 -6.12
C ASP A 190 -15.49 -3.49 -4.99
N LEU A 191 -14.59 -2.95 -4.17
CA LEU A 191 -14.96 -2.10 -3.05
C LEU A 191 -15.57 -0.76 -3.48
N GLU A 192 -15.44 -0.35 -4.75
CA GLU A 192 -16.03 0.90 -5.24
C GLU A 192 -17.49 0.72 -5.65
N THR A 193 -17.84 -0.45 -6.22
CA THR A 193 -19.17 -0.72 -6.76
C THR A 193 -19.99 -1.71 -5.94
N ASP A 194 -19.41 -2.27 -4.88
CA ASP A 194 -19.97 -3.36 -4.06
C ASP A 194 -20.34 -4.63 -4.87
N ARG A 195 -19.69 -4.81 -6.03
CA ARG A 195 -19.93 -5.97 -6.92
C ARG A 195 -18.89 -7.05 -6.73
N ARG A 196 -19.33 -8.30 -6.86
CA ARG A 196 -18.50 -9.51 -6.75
C ARG A 196 -18.37 -10.16 -8.12
N PHE A 197 -17.17 -10.65 -8.41
CA PHE A 197 -16.82 -11.32 -9.66
C PHE A 197 -16.11 -12.62 -9.34
N GLU A 198 -16.44 -13.69 -10.06
CA GLU A 198 -15.78 -14.98 -9.86
C GLU A 198 -14.33 -14.93 -10.37
N VAL A 199 -13.41 -15.40 -9.54
CA VAL A 199 -12.03 -15.67 -9.96
C VAL A 199 -11.97 -17.09 -10.51
N PRO A 200 -11.55 -17.32 -11.75
CA PRO A 200 -11.56 -18.63 -12.39
C PRO A 200 -10.39 -19.54 -11.93
N PHE A 201 -10.17 -19.62 -10.61
CA PHE A 201 -9.22 -20.51 -9.97
C PHE A 201 -9.96 -21.70 -9.35
N ASP A 202 -9.74 -22.89 -9.94
CA ASP A 202 -10.23 -24.14 -9.38
C ASP A 202 -9.37 -24.54 -8.18
N ALA A 203 -9.96 -24.50 -6.98
CA ALA A 203 -9.31 -24.86 -5.72
C ALA A 203 -9.44 -26.35 -5.37
N GLN A 204 -10.13 -27.16 -6.18
CA GLN A 204 -10.35 -28.56 -5.86
C GLN A 204 -9.04 -29.37 -5.87
N GLY A 205 -8.75 -30.07 -4.76
CA GLY A 205 -7.54 -30.88 -4.62
C GLY A 205 -6.25 -30.07 -4.47
N LYS A 206 -6.37 -28.77 -4.15
CA LYS A 206 -5.26 -27.85 -4.00
C LYS A 206 -5.30 -27.20 -2.63
N THR A 207 -4.14 -27.15 -1.99
CA THR A 207 -3.93 -26.33 -0.80
C THR A 207 -3.26 -25.01 -1.22
N VAL A 208 -3.98 -23.90 -1.07
CA VAL A 208 -3.44 -22.56 -1.35
C VAL A 208 -2.54 -22.15 -0.19
N ARG A 209 -1.33 -21.69 -0.53
CA ARG A 209 -0.32 -21.23 0.42
C ARG A 209 -0.32 -19.72 0.56
N ARG A 210 -0.50 -18.99 -0.56
CA ARG A 210 -0.52 -17.52 -0.60
C ARG A 210 -1.38 -17.03 -1.78
N VAL A 211 -1.98 -15.86 -1.62
CA VAL A 211 -2.72 -15.14 -2.66
C VAL A 211 -2.24 -13.69 -2.69
N ARG A 212 -1.91 -13.15 -3.86
CA ARG A 212 -1.33 -11.80 -4.00
C ARG A 212 -1.79 -11.12 -5.28
N LEU A 213 -2.21 -9.86 -5.17
CA LEU A 213 -2.56 -9.01 -6.31
C LEU A 213 -1.64 -7.78 -6.36
N ALA A 214 -0.83 -7.68 -7.40
CA ALA A 214 0.09 -6.56 -7.64
C ALA A 214 0.11 -6.24 -9.14
N GLU A 215 0.14 -4.95 -9.49
CA GLU A 215 0.22 -4.46 -10.89
C GLU A 215 -0.79 -5.14 -11.85
N GLY A 216 -2.02 -5.35 -11.37
CA GLY A 216 -3.08 -6.00 -12.17
C GLY A 216 -2.88 -7.50 -12.40
N VAL A 217 -1.95 -8.16 -11.69
CA VAL A 217 -1.71 -9.60 -11.78
C VAL A 217 -2.03 -10.25 -10.44
N LEU A 218 -2.97 -11.20 -10.47
CA LEU A 218 -3.33 -12.04 -9.32
C LEU A 218 -2.56 -13.35 -9.40
N VAL A 219 -1.76 -13.65 -8.38
CA VAL A 219 -1.00 -14.90 -8.27
C VAL A 219 -1.53 -15.73 -7.10
N PHE A 220 -1.84 -17.00 -7.37
CA PHE A 220 -2.07 -18.03 -6.37
C PHE A 220 -0.85 -18.93 -6.29
N GLU A 221 -0.27 -19.06 -5.10
CA GLU A 221 0.78 -20.03 -4.80
C GLU A 221 0.14 -21.19 -4.05
N TRP A 222 0.28 -22.41 -4.57
CA TRP A 222 -0.48 -23.56 -4.09
C TRP A 222 0.29 -24.87 -4.29
N CYS A 223 -0.17 -25.93 -3.64
CA CYS A 223 0.38 -27.27 -3.82
C CYS A 223 -0.71 -28.34 -3.97
N ASP A 224 -0.36 -29.43 -4.65
CA ASP A 224 -1.25 -30.59 -4.80
C ASP A 224 -1.52 -31.24 -3.43
N GLU A 225 -2.78 -31.56 -3.13
CA GLU A 225 -3.13 -32.35 -1.93
C GLU A 225 -2.74 -33.84 -2.09
N LYS A 226 -2.64 -34.30 -3.33
CA LYS A 226 -2.28 -35.68 -3.66
C LYS A 226 -0.79 -35.90 -3.44
N VAL A 227 -0.45 -36.78 -2.51
CA VAL A 227 0.91 -37.29 -2.35
C VAL A 227 1.20 -38.26 -3.51
N PRO A 228 2.38 -38.17 -4.15
CA PRO A 228 2.81 -39.15 -5.14
C PRO A 228 2.72 -40.60 -4.58
N PRO A 229 2.27 -41.59 -5.38
CA PRO A 229 2.06 -42.96 -4.91
C PRO A 229 3.33 -43.66 -4.39
N ASP A 230 4.51 -43.21 -4.83
CA ASP A 230 5.83 -43.72 -4.47
C ASP A 230 6.34 -43.19 -3.11
N GLN A 231 5.62 -42.25 -2.47
CA GLN A 231 6.02 -41.59 -1.22
C GLN A 231 5.04 -41.81 -0.06
N SER A 232 4.16 -42.82 -0.15
CA SER A 232 3.20 -43.13 0.92
C SER A 232 3.84 -43.59 2.23
N ASP A 233 5.09 -44.08 2.19
CA ASP A 233 5.83 -44.65 3.32
C ASP A 233 6.88 -43.69 3.95
N THR A 234 7.08 -42.49 3.40
CA THR A 234 7.96 -41.48 4.00
C THR A 234 7.27 -40.73 5.14
N MET A 235 7.96 -40.54 6.27
CA MET A 235 7.47 -39.80 7.45
C MET A 235 7.03 -38.36 7.14
N GLU A 236 7.62 -37.71 6.13
CA GLU A 236 7.22 -36.39 5.64
C GLU A 236 6.75 -36.46 4.19
N LYS A 237 5.48 -36.12 3.96
CA LYS A 237 4.88 -36.03 2.63
C LYS A 237 5.36 -34.77 1.92
N ILE A 238 5.95 -34.91 0.74
CA ILE A 238 6.43 -33.79 -0.06
C ILE A 238 5.40 -33.50 -1.15
N HIS A 239 5.08 -32.21 -1.37
CA HIS A 239 4.04 -31.76 -2.29
C HIS A 239 4.66 -30.90 -3.39
N ARG A 240 4.24 -31.07 -4.64
CA ARG A 240 4.66 -30.16 -5.73
C ARG A 240 4.00 -28.81 -5.50
N HIS A 241 4.77 -27.73 -5.65
CA HIS A 241 4.26 -26.37 -5.49
C HIS A 241 4.25 -25.67 -6.84
N PHE A 242 3.19 -24.93 -7.09
CA PHE A 242 2.97 -24.17 -8.30
C PHE A 242 2.59 -22.73 -7.96
N ALA A 243 2.78 -21.86 -8.94
CA ALA A 243 2.16 -20.56 -8.97
C ALA A 243 1.30 -20.45 -10.22
N THR A 244 0.10 -19.90 -10.06
CA THR A 244 -0.85 -19.63 -11.14
C THR A 244 -1.18 -18.16 -11.17
N ALA A 245 -0.94 -17.50 -12.30
CA ALA A 245 -1.18 -16.07 -12.50
C ALA A 245 -2.44 -15.80 -13.33
N TYR A 246 -3.14 -14.71 -13.02
CA TYR A 246 -4.28 -14.18 -13.76
C TYR A 246 -4.10 -12.68 -14.01
N ASP A 247 -4.44 -12.24 -15.21
CA ASP A 247 -4.66 -10.84 -15.55
C ASP A 247 -5.96 -10.34 -14.92
N VAL A 248 -5.91 -9.25 -14.17
CA VAL A 248 -7.07 -8.59 -13.53
C VAL A 248 -7.21 -7.19 -14.10
N ARG A 249 -8.14 -7.04 -15.05
CA ARG A 249 -8.39 -5.78 -15.76
C ARG A 249 -9.82 -5.33 -15.65
N ARG A 250 -10.04 -4.02 -15.66
CA ARG A 250 -11.39 -3.44 -15.73
C ARG A 250 -11.79 -3.31 -17.19
N ARG A 251 -12.92 -3.91 -17.59
CA ARG A 251 -13.45 -3.78 -18.96
C ARG A 251 -13.95 -2.34 -19.17
N ARG A 252 -13.49 -1.67 -20.23
CA ARG A 252 -14.02 -0.36 -20.67
C ARG A 252 -15.32 -0.58 -21.45
N GLU A 253 -16.29 0.32 -21.27
CA GLU A 253 -17.64 0.21 -21.86
C GLU A 253 -17.65 0.20 -23.41
N GLU A 254 -16.59 0.66 -24.07
CA GLU A 254 -16.52 0.80 -25.53
C GLU A 254 -16.32 -0.54 -26.29
N GLU A 255 -15.86 -1.61 -25.62
CA GLU A 255 -15.66 -2.93 -26.25
C GLU A 255 -16.95 -3.78 -26.31
N GLY A 256 -18.08 -3.24 -25.84
CA GLY A 256 -19.39 -3.88 -25.84
C GLY A 256 -20.19 -3.74 -27.13
N ASN A 257 -19.54 -3.64 -28.30
CA ASN A 257 -20.21 -3.80 -29.59
C ASN A 257 -19.66 -5.05 -30.26
N LEU A 258 -20.40 -6.16 -30.12
CA LEU A 258 -20.54 -7.31 -31.04
C LEU A 258 -20.85 -8.60 -30.26
N ALA A 259 -22.11 -8.83 -29.89
CA ALA A 259 -22.79 -10.13 -29.96
C ALA A 259 -24.24 -9.95 -29.51
N GLY A 260 -25.18 -10.14 -30.44
CA GLY A 260 -26.60 -9.90 -30.23
C GLY A 260 -27.25 -10.82 -29.20
N SER A 261 -28.15 -10.23 -28.42
CA SER A 261 -29.34 -10.88 -27.90
C SER A 261 -30.33 -9.77 -27.57
N ASP A 262 -31.35 -9.67 -28.41
CA ASP A 262 -32.54 -8.85 -28.18
C ASP A 262 -33.22 -9.22 -26.85
N LEU A 263 -33.92 -8.21 -26.32
CA LEU A 263 -34.93 -8.21 -25.24
C LEU A 263 -34.48 -7.68 -23.87
N ASP A 264 -34.73 -6.37 -23.73
CA ASP A 264 -35.40 -5.75 -22.58
C ASP A 264 -34.76 -5.97 -21.19
N SER A 265 -33.66 -5.26 -20.93
CA SER A 265 -33.29 -4.87 -19.57
C SER A 265 -32.63 -3.50 -19.55
N THR A 266 -33.31 -2.55 -18.92
CA THR A 266 -32.79 -1.31 -18.37
C THR A 266 -31.47 -1.51 -17.61
N GLU A 267 -30.51 -0.61 -17.84
CA GLU A 267 -29.17 -0.49 -17.20
C GLU A 267 -28.10 -1.49 -17.66
N VAL A 268 -27.33 -1.12 -18.70
CA VAL A 268 -26.03 -1.75 -18.99
C VAL A 268 -25.11 -1.49 -17.78
N PRO A 269 -24.53 -2.52 -17.12
CA PRO A 269 -23.82 -2.31 -15.86
C PRO A 269 -22.46 -1.62 -16.09
N ARG A 270 -22.29 -0.43 -15.51
CA ARG A 270 -20.99 0.25 -15.41
C ARG A 270 -19.95 -0.67 -14.75
N GLY A 271 -18.80 -0.87 -15.40
CA GLY A 271 -17.60 -1.50 -14.83
C GLY A 271 -17.72 -2.99 -14.49
N CYS A 272 -17.28 -3.86 -15.42
CA CYS A 272 -17.07 -5.28 -15.15
C CYS A 272 -15.58 -5.56 -14.97
N TRP A 273 -15.22 -6.42 -14.03
CA TRP A 273 -13.86 -6.98 -13.96
C TRP A 273 -13.75 -8.16 -14.91
N GLU A 274 -12.60 -8.24 -15.59
CA GLU A 274 -12.21 -9.36 -16.40
C GLU A 274 -10.96 -9.98 -15.80
N ILE A 275 -11.07 -11.26 -15.45
CA ILE A 275 -10.02 -12.03 -14.78
C ILE A 275 -9.67 -13.20 -15.69
N VAL A 276 -8.50 -13.15 -16.31
CA VAL A 276 -8.10 -14.08 -17.37
C VAL A 276 -6.88 -14.86 -16.93
N PHE A 277 -6.91 -16.17 -17.08
CA PHE A 277 -5.75 -17.02 -16.80
C PHE A 277 -4.56 -16.57 -17.67
N ARG A 278 -3.44 -16.28 -17.02
CA ARG A 278 -2.22 -15.87 -17.70
C ARG A 278 -1.29 -17.05 -17.92
N CYS A 279 -0.79 -17.67 -16.85
CA CYS A 279 0.17 -18.78 -16.93
C CYS A 279 0.26 -19.55 -15.61
N GLU A 280 0.90 -20.72 -15.65
CA GLU A 280 1.22 -21.54 -14.47
C GLU A 280 2.63 -22.12 -14.58
N TRP A 281 3.36 -22.17 -13.47
CA TRP A 281 4.71 -22.73 -13.42
C TRP A 281 4.98 -23.44 -12.09
N ASP A 282 5.95 -24.35 -12.10
CA ASP A 282 6.47 -25.03 -10.91
C ASP A 282 7.45 -24.09 -10.18
N ILE A 283 7.17 -23.78 -8.91
CA ILE A 283 8.01 -22.85 -8.14
C ILE A 283 9.20 -23.55 -7.49
N HIS A 284 9.13 -24.88 -7.30
CA HIS A 284 10.19 -25.64 -6.67
C HIS A 284 10.24 -27.10 -7.15
N PRO A 285 11.24 -27.46 -7.96
CA PRO A 285 11.28 -28.77 -8.61
C PRO A 285 11.47 -29.95 -7.64
N LEU A 286 12.00 -29.71 -6.43
CA LEU A 286 12.19 -30.78 -5.43
C LEU A 286 10.97 -31.00 -4.54
N ALA A 287 9.89 -30.23 -4.74
CA ALA A 287 8.69 -30.25 -3.92
C ALA A 287 8.96 -29.81 -2.45
N LEU A 288 7.96 -29.25 -1.76
CA LEU A 288 8.09 -28.83 -0.36
C LEU A 288 7.06 -29.56 0.50
N PRO A 289 7.44 -30.05 1.68
CA PRO A 289 6.49 -30.58 2.65
C PRO A 289 5.67 -29.45 3.26
N LEU A 290 4.44 -29.76 3.69
CA LEU A 290 3.54 -28.81 4.35
C LEU A 290 3.82 -28.70 5.85
N VAL A 291 5.10 -28.64 6.23
CA VAL A 291 5.53 -28.55 7.63
C VAL A 291 5.78 -27.11 8.04
N HIS A 292 5.90 -26.88 9.35
CA HIS A 292 6.15 -25.57 9.93
C HIS A 292 7.61 -25.13 9.86
N CYS A 293 8.48 -25.79 9.11
CA CYS A 293 9.91 -25.51 9.05
C CYS A 293 10.34 -24.87 7.72
N ASP A 294 9.91 -25.42 6.58
CA ASP A 294 10.21 -24.87 5.26
C ASP A 294 9.55 -23.50 5.08
N ARG A 295 10.24 -22.60 4.40
CA ARG A 295 9.77 -21.24 4.14
C ARG A 295 9.99 -20.88 2.69
N PHE A 296 9.06 -20.07 2.18
CA PHE A 296 9.33 -19.32 0.97
C PHE A 296 8.70 -17.94 1.03
N TYR A 297 9.41 -16.98 0.46
CA TYR A 297 8.99 -15.60 0.31
C TYR A 297 8.92 -15.31 -1.17
N SER A 298 7.83 -14.73 -1.61
CA SER A 298 7.60 -14.40 -3.01
C SER A 298 7.32 -12.92 -3.17
N ALA A 299 7.45 -12.43 -4.39
CA ALA A 299 6.95 -11.15 -4.87
C ALA A 299 6.72 -11.25 -6.36
N HIS A 300 5.88 -10.36 -6.91
CA HIS A 300 5.69 -10.26 -8.34
C HIS A 300 5.32 -8.85 -8.76
N THR A 301 5.64 -8.54 -10.00
CA THR A 301 5.20 -7.38 -10.78
C THR A 301 4.27 -7.87 -11.89
N ALA A 302 3.88 -7.01 -12.81
CA ALA A 302 3.18 -7.42 -14.03
C ALA A 302 4.03 -8.33 -14.93
N THR A 303 5.35 -8.31 -14.80
CA THR A 303 6.28 -8.94 -15.74
C THR A 303 7.17 -9.99 -15.10
N HIS A 304 7.42 -9.92 -13.80
CA HIS A 304 8.35 -10.80 -13.10
C HIS A 304 7.73 -11.42 -11.86
N TYR A 305 8.16 -12.63 -11.53
CA TYR A 305 7.87 -13.31 -10.27
C TYR A 305 9.18 -13.78 -9.65
N ALA A 306 9.37 -13.58 -8.35
CA ALA A 306 10.52 -14.09 -7.63
C ALA A 306 10.10 -14.91 -6.41
N VAL A 307 10.90 -15.92 -6.09
CA VAL A 307 10.76 -16.70 -4.86
C VAL A 307 12.11 -16.97 -4.21
N TYR A 308 12.21 -16.64 -2.92
CA TYR A 308 13.27 -17.04 -2.02
C TYR A 308 12.83 -18.29 -1.26
N LEU A 309 13.55 -19.39 -1.41
CA LEU A 309 13.29 -20.66 -0.73
C LEU A 309 14.29 -20.85 0.41
N TRP A 310 13.80 -21.37 1.53
CA TRP A 310 14.61 -21.80 2.66
C TRP A 310 14.09 -23.15 3.15
N GLN A 311 14.95 -24.14 3.22
CA GLN A 311 14.64 -25.45 3.79
C GLN A 311 15.69 -25.82 4.83
N PRO A 312 15.28 -26.35 5.99
CA PRO A 312 16.22 -26.81 6.99
C PRO A 312 17.11 -27.93 6.43
N ASP A 313 18.25 -28.15 7.06
CA ASP A 313 19.11 -29.26 6.72
C ASP A 313 18.40 -30.60 6.99
N ARG A 314 18.12 -31.33 5.91
CA ARG A 314 17.46 -32.64 5.91
C ARG A 314 18.42 -33.77 5.54
N SER A 315 19.66 -33.45 5.18
CA SER A 315 20.61 -34.41 4.64
C SER A 315 21.94 -34.36 5.39
N HIS A 316 22.38 -35.49 5.92
CA HIS A 316 23.67 -35.57 6.64
C HIS A 316 24.91 -35.15 5.83
N SER A 317 24.78 -35.00 4.50
CA SER A 317 25.87 -34.66 3.59
C SER A 317 26.01 -33.16 3.31
N VAL A 318 24.98 -32.33 3.55
CA VAL A 318 25.01 -30.89 3.22
C VAL A 318 24.93 -30.08 4.50
N VAL A 319 26.04 -29.46 4.91
CA VAL A 319 26.04 -28.66 6.14
C VAL A 319 25.25 -27.36 5.93
N GLY A 320 24.11 -27.24 6.60
CA GLY A 320 23.33 -25.99 6.66
C GLY A 320 22.11 -25.95 5.72
N PRO A 321 21.18 -25.01 5.95
CA PRO A 321 19.94 -24.90 5.19
C PRO A 321 20.16 -24.81 3.67
N PHE A 322 19.23 -25.40 2.91
CA PHE A 322 19.13 -25.18 1.48
C PHE A 322 18.44 -23.85 1.22
N GLU A 323 19.06 -23.00 0.41
CA GLU A 323 18.63 -21.63 0.16
C GLU A 323 18.81 -21.31 -1.33
N GLN A 324 17.77 -20.74 -1.95
CA GLN A 324 17.79 -20.37 -3.37
C GLN A 324 16.84 -19.20 -3.63
N LEU A 325 17.28 -18.22 -4.41
CA LEU A 325 16.40 -17.19 -4.98
C LEU A 325 16.26 -17.44 -6.48
N THR A 326 15.03 -17.49 -6.99
CA THR A 326 14.76 -17.67 -8.42
C THR A 326 13.80 -16.57 -8.89
N VAL A 327 14.05 -16.06 -10.09
CA VAL A 327 13.25 -15.02 -10.75
C VAL A 327 12.81 -15.55 -12.11
N TRP A 328 11.52 -15.42 -12.40
CA TRP A 328 10.88 -15.80 -13.66
C TRP A 328 10.34 -14.56 -14.36
N ASP A 329 10.44 -14.57 -15.68
CA ASP A 329 9.64 -13.72 -16.57
C ASP A 329 8.27 -14.36 -16.76
N ILE A 330 7.23 -13.65 -16.32
CA ILE A 330 5.81 -14.00 -16.40
C ILE A 330 5.03 -13.03 -17.30
N SER A 331 5.73 -12.24 -18.12
CA SER A 331 5.11 -11.24 -19.02
C SER A 331 4.27 -11.86 -20.14
N GLN A 332 4.61 -13.09 -20.55
CA GLN A 332 3.91 -13.80 -21.63
C GLN A 332 2.82 -14.73 -21.08
N ALA A 333 1.62 -14.61 -21.65
CA ALA A 333 0.55 -15.56 -21.40
C ALA A 333 0.89 -16.93 -22.01
N CYS A 334 0.53 -17.98 -21.28
CA CYS A 334 0.82 -19.37 -21.62
C CYS A 334 -0.31 -20.27 -21.14
N SER A 335 -0.94 -21.01 -22.06
CA SER A 335 -2.04 -21.93 -21.74
C SER A 335 -1.58 -23.24 -21.09
N TYR A 336 -0.28 -23.57 -21.18
CA TYR A 336 0.26 -24.79 -20.60
C TYR A 336 0.21 -24.74 -19.07
N ARG A 337 -0.19 -25.87 -18.46
CA ARG A 337 -0.31 -26.04 -17.02
C ARG A 337 0.48 -27.25 -16.56
N PRO A 338 1.65 -27.08 -15.93
CA PRO A 338 2.48 -28.20 -15.48
C PRO A 338 1.81 -29.08 -14.41
N SER A 339 0.77 -28.59 -13.72
CA SER A 339 -0.06 -29.42 -12.85
C SER A 339 -0.89 -30.47 -13.58
N LEU A 340 -1.28 -30.19 -14.84
CA LEU A 340 -2.09 -31.09 -15.68
C LEU A 340 -1.24 -32.00 -16.58
N ASP A 341 0.08 -31.80 -16.61
CA ASP A 341 1.03 -32.64 -17.34
C ASP A 341 2.15 -33.18 -16.41
N PRO A 342 1.83 -34.08 -15.46
CA PRO A 342 2.84 -34.74 -14.63
C PRO A 342 4.01 -35.38 -15.40
N PRO A 343 3.80 -36.07 -16.54
CA PRO A 343 4.91 -36.67 -17.27
C PRO A 343 5.72 -35.64 -18.07
N GLY A 344 5.23 -34.40 -18.22
CA GLY A 344 5.93 -33.28 -18.85
C GLY A 344 6.19 -33.49 -20.34
N ILE A 345 5.23 -34.13 -21.03
CA ILE A 345 5.30 -34.54 -22.43
C ILE A 345 4.98 -33.37 -23.38
N MET A 346 4.18 -32.41 -22.91
CA MET A 346 3.74 -31.27 -23.72
C MET A 346 4.88 -30.28 -23.97
N ASP A 347 4.72 -29.47 -25.02
CA ASP A 347 5.70 -28.45 -25.36
C ASP A 347 5.81 -27.39 -24.26
N LYS A 348 7.05 -27.18 -23.80
CA LYS A 348 7.42 -26.24 -22.73
C LYS A 348 7.94 -24.91 -23.28
N SER A 349 7.87 -24.68 -24.59
CA SER A 349 8.45 -23.50 -25.25
C SER A 349 7.91 -22.16 -24.75
N THR A 350 6.71 -22.14 -24.18
CA THR A 350 5.97 -20.94 -23.73
C THR A 350 5.87 -20.81 -22.21
N ILE A 351 6.50 -21.67 -21.40
CA ILE A 351 6.44 -21.53 -19.94
C ILE A 351 7.19 -20.28 -19.46
N PRO A 352 6.80 -19.71 -18.30
CA PRO A 352 7.58 -18.67 -17.65
C PRO A 352 9.07 -19.02 -17.58
N LYS A 353 9.92 -18.12 -18.07
CA LYS A 353 11.35 -18.37 -18.23
C LYS A 353 12.11 -17.91 -17.01
N VAL A 354 13.00 -18.74 -16.49
CA VAL A 354 13.90 -18.32 -15.40
C VAL A 354 14.90 -17.31 -15.95
N VAL A 355 14.82 -16.07 -15.48
CA VAL A 355 15.75 -14.98 -15.84
C VAL A 355 16.89 -14.84 -14.85
N GLY A 356 16.67 -15.25 -13.59
CA GLY A 356 17.69 -15.23 -12.54
C GLY A 356 17.58 -16.45 -11.64
N ARG A 357 18.72 -17.06 -11.29
CA ARG A 357 18.81 -18.12 -10.29
C ARG A 357 20.07 -17.95 -9.47
N PHE A 358 19.89 -17.68 -8.18
CA PHE A 358 20.96 -17.45 -7.22
C PHE A 358 21.03 -18.67 -6.30
N SER A 359 22.16 -19.38 -6.40
CA SER A 359 22.49 -20.49 -5.53
C SER A 359 22.87 -20.00 -4.13
N ARG A 360 23.01 -20.93 -3.18
CA ARG A 360 23.53 -20.63 -1.83
C ARG A 360 24.84 -19.83 -1.84
N ARG A 361 25.75 -20.11 -2.79
CA ARG A 361 27.04 -19.39 -2.91
C ARG A 361 26.82 -17.95 -3.36
N ASP A 362 25.88 -17.73 -4.27
CA ASP A 362 25.54 -16.40 -4.76
C ASP A 362 24.88 -15.58 -3.64
N LEU A 363 23.94 -16.19 -2.91
CA LEU A 363 23.28 -15.56 -1.76
C LEU A 363 24.28 -15.21 -0.64
N GLU A 364 25.29 -16.04 -0.41
CA GLU A 364 26.36 -15.79 0.54
C GLU A 364 27.26 -14.64 0.08
N PHE A 365 27.69 -14.64 -1.18
CA PHE A 365 28.46 -13.55 -1.78
C PHE A 365 27.70 -12.21 -1.73
N LEU A 366 26.40 -12.24 -1.99
CA LEU A 366 25.52 -11.08 -1.94
C LEU A 366 25.20 -10.62 -0.51
N GLY A 367 25.47 -11.45 0.51
CA GLY A 367 25.21 -11.15 1.92
C GLY A 367 23.73 -11.25 2.32
N VAL A 368 22.93 -11.97 1.54
CA VAL A 368 21.48 -12.16 1.75
C VAL A 368 21.11 -13.59 2.17
N ARG A 369 22.12 -14.44 2.40
CA ARG A 369 21.93 -15.77 2.96
C ARG A 369 21.43 -15.67 4.42
N GLN A 370 20.44 -16.47 4.75
CA GLN A 370 19.74 -16.48 6.04
C GLN A 370 20.34 -17.49 7.03
N GLY A 371 20.76 -18.68 6.55
CA GLY A 371 21.28 -19.73 7.42
C GLY A 371 20.31 -20.12 8.54
N TYR A 372 20.83 -20.39 9.75
CA TYR A 372 20.03 -20.87 10.89
C TYR A 372 19.37 -19.76 11.73
N ALA A 373 19.76 -18.50 11.51
CA ALA A 373 19.24 -17.34 12.24
C ALA A 373 18.66 -16.32 11.24
N PRO A 374 17.59 -16.69 10.52
CA PRO A 374 17.03 -15.88 9.45
C PRO A 374 16.57 -14.50 9.96
N SER A 375 16.82 -13.48 9.13
CA SER A 375 16.39 -12.10 9.34
C SER A 375 15.38 -11.62 8.29
N LEU A 376 15.24 -12.32 7.17
CA LEU A 376 14.32 -12.03 6.07
C LEU A 376 12.89 -11.80 6.57
N MET A 377 12.25 -10.73 6.14
CA MET A 377 10.85 -10.44 6.45
C MET A 377 9.98 -10.56 5.22
N GLU A 378 10.44 -10.01 4.10
CA GLU A 378 9.77 -10.04 2.82
C GLU A 378 10.79 -9.88 1.69
N ILE A 379 10.37 -10.23 0.48
CA ILE A 379 11.04 -9.77 -0.73
C ILE A 379 10.11 -8.85 -1.50
N ARG A 380 10.68 -7.92 -2.24
CA ARG A 380 9.98 -7.04 -3.20
C ARG A 380 10.69 -7.08 -4.55
N LEU A 381 10.02 -6.60 -5.58
CA LEU A 381 10.54 -6.55 -6.94
C LEU A 381 10.26 -5.18 -7.56
N ASP A 382 11.14 -4.79 -8.47
CA ASP A 382 10.85 -3.84 -9.54
C ASP A 382 11.20 -4.49 -10.89
N ASP A 383 11.22 -3.71 -11.96
CA ASP A 383 11.52 -4.19 -13.32
C ASP A 383 12.92 -4.79 -13.51
N ALA A 384 13.86 -4.58 -12.58
CA ALA A 384 15.25 -4.98 -12.75
C ALA A 384 15.89 -5.68 -11.53
N ASN A 385 15.31 -5.52 -10.34
CA ASN A 385 15.93 -5.89 -9.07
C ASN A 385 14.98 -6.67 -8.16
N VAL A 386 15.56 -7.60 -7.40
CA VAL A 386 14.94 -8.19 -6.21
C VAL A 386 15.45 -7.49 -4.98
N TYR A 387 14.55 -7.06 -4.11
CA TYR A 387 14.87 -6.41 -2.85
C TYR A 387 14.58 -7.35 -1.68
N VAL A 388 15.61 -7.63 -0.89
CA VAL A 388 15.53 -8.51 0.28
C VAL A 388 15.44 -7.63 1.53
N HIS A 389 14.27 -7.61 2.17
CA HIS A 389 14.07 -6.86 3.41
C HIS A 389 14.37 -7.76 4.61
N ALA A 390 15.31 -7.34 5.44
CA ALA A 390 15.73 -8.05 6.63
C ALA A 390 15.54 -7.19 7.88
N GLU A 391 15.20 -7.85 8.98
CA GLU A 391 14.92 -7.21 10.25
C GLU A 391 15.48 -8.02 11.42
N GLN A 392 16.18 -7.34 12.32
CA GLN A 392 16.69 -7.89 13.57
C GLN A 392 16.36 -6.95 14.73
N HIS A 393 16.00 -7.52 15.87
CA HIS A 393 15.61 -6.76 17.06
C HIS A 393 16.35 -7.30 18.30
N ARG A 394 16.74 -6.41 19.23
CA ARG A 394 17.46 -6.79 20.47
C ARG A 394 16.68 -7.76 21.35
N TRP A 395 15.37 -7.74 21.27
CA TRP A 395 14.47 -8.59 22.08
C TRP A 395 13.91 -9.78 21.31
N LEU A 396 14.51 -10.17 20.17
CA LEU A 396 14.09 -11.39 19.47
C LEU A 396 14.41 -12.64 20.28
N ALA A 397 13.40 -13.44 20.57
CA ALA A 397 13.52 -14.79 21.10
C ALA A 397 12.92 -15.79 20.11
N GLY A 398 13.23 -17.07 20.30
CA GLY A 398 12.75 -18.18 19.47
C GLY A 398 13.87 -18.99 18.83
N HIS A 399 13.51 -20.11 18.21
CA HIS A 399 14.49 -21.06 17.64
C HIS A 399 15.27 -20.48 16.46
N HIS A 400 14.70 -19.50 15.77
CA HIS A 400 15.32 -18.82 14.64
C HIS A 400 15.89 -17.44 15.01
N ALA A 401 15.92 -17.09 16.30
CA ALA A 401 16.55 -15.86 16.76
C ALA A 401 18.08 -16.04 16.85
N SER A 402 18.82 -14.98 16.49
CA SER A 402 20.28 -14.96 16.64
C SER A 402 20.67 -15.02 18.12
N LEU A 403 21.72 -15.79 18.43
CA LEU A 403 22.36 -15.78 19.76
C LEU A 403 23.11 -14.47 20.02
N SER A 404 23.57 -13.80 18.97
CA SER A 404 24.19 -12.48 19.03
C SER A 404 23.18 -11.42 18.58
N GLN A 405 22.27 -11.07 19.47
CA GLN A 405 21.26 -10.04 19.22
C GLN A 405 21.93 -8.67 19.01
N PRO A 406 21.43 -7.84 18.08
CA PRO A 406 21.96 -6.49 17.89
C PRO A 406 21.68 -5.62 19.13
N ARG A 407 22.47 -4.55 19.29
CA ARG A 407 22.24 -3.57 20.36
C ARG A 407 20.93 -2.78 20.16
N HIS A 408 20.56 -2.55 18.91
CA HIS A 408 19.41 -1.74 18.51
C HIS A 408 18.55 -2.49 17.48
N HIS A 409 17.36 -1.97 17.21
CA HIS A 409 16.50 -2.46 16.12
C HIS A 409 17.11 -2.08 14.77
N LEU A 410 17.42 -3.11 13.97
CA LEU A 410 18.05 -3.00 12.67
C LEU A 410 17.08 -3.40 11.56
N VAL A 411 16.90 -2.52 10.58
CA VAL A 411 16.22 -2.81 9.31
C VAL A 411 17.19 -2.64 8.16
N ARG A 412 17.14 -3.54 7.19
CA ARG A 412 18.05 -3.56 6.04
C ARG A 412 17.29 -3.95 4.78
N CYS A 413 17.64 -3.32 3.66
CA CYS A 413 17.28 -3.73 2.32
C CYS A 413 18.56 -4.04 1.52
N THR A 414 18.54 -5.14 0.77
CA THR A 414 19.59 -5.46 -0.21
C THR A 414 18.95 -5.73 -1.56
N GLY A 415 19.26 -4.87 -2.54
CA GLY A 415 18.80 -4.98 -3.92
C GLY A 415 19.77 -5.78 -4.78
N ILE A 416 19.26 -6.75 -5.52
CA ILE A 416 20.00 -7.69 -6.34
C ILE A 416 19.47 -7.56 -7.77
N PRO A 417 20.28 -7.09 -8.73
CA PRO A 417 19.86 -7.08 -10.13
C PRO A 417 19.70 -8.53 -10.62
N PHE A 418 18.56 -8.86 -11.20
CA PHE A 418 18.33 -10.18 -11.80
C PHE A 418 18.67 -10.21 -13.30
N SER A 419 18.97 -9.06 -13.90
CA SER A 419 19.54 -8.94 -15.23
C SER A 419 20.86 -8.16 -15.22
N GLY A 420 21.90 -8.73 -15.84
CA GLY A 420 23.21 -8.09 -15.99
C GLY A 420 24.13 -8.18 -14.77
N THR A 421 25.28 -7.50 -14.85
CA THR A 421 26.28 -7.41 -13.77
C THR A 421 26.26 -6.00 -13.19
N GLY A 422 25.17 -5.66 -12.49
CA GLY A 422 25.03 -4.37 -11.80
C GLY A 422 25.61 -4.40 -10.38
N PRO A 423 25.98 -3.24 -9.80
CA PRO A 423 26.29 -3.17 -8.38
C PRO A 423 25.06 -3.59 -7.57
N ARG A 424 25.27 -4.31 -6.46
CA ARG A 424 24.20 -4.54 -5.49
C ARG A 424 23.80 -3.22 -4.83
N TRP A 425 22.51 -3.02 -4.62
CA TRP A 425 22.02 -1.92 -3.80
C TRP A 425 21.98 -2.36 -2.33
N PHE A 426 22.31 -1.44 -1.42
CA PHE A 426 22.28 -1.71 0.00
C PHE A 426 21.82 -0.47 0.75
N ASP A 427 20.82 -0.65 1.60
CA ASP A 427 20.34 0.39 2.49
C ASP A 427 20.08 -0.19 3.88
N GLU A 428 20.54 0.49 4.92
CA GLU A 428 20.41 0.05 6.30
C GLU A 428 20.02 1.22 7.20
N CYS A 429 19.12 0.96 8.14
CA CYS A 429 18.79 1.91 9.19
C CYS A 429 18.78 1.22 10.55
N CYS A 430 19.37 1.91 11.51
CA CYS A 430 19.45 1.52 12.90
C CYS A 430 18.82 2.62 13.75
N ALA A 431 18.05 2.25 14.76
CA ALA A 431 17.56 3.21 15.75
C ALA A 431 18.69 3.49 16.77
N ASP A 432 19.53 4.47 16.48
CA ASP A 432 20.79 4.78 17.19
C ASP A 432 20.63 5.79 18.36
N GLY A 433 19.74 5.47 19.30
CA GLY A 433 19.65 6.22 20.56
C GLY A 433 20.48 5.57 21.65
N ASP A 434 21.21 6.40 22.40
CA ASP A 434 21.83 6.00 23.66
C ASP A 434 20.75 5.69 24.72
N VAL A 435 21.12 5.54 26.00
CA VAL A 435 20.29 5.09 27.14
C VAL A 435 18.91 5.77 27.29
N HIS A 436 18.61 6.82 26.53
CA HIS A 436 17.31 7.49 26.39
C HIS A 436 16.71 7.25 24.98
N MET A 437 15.84 6.24 24.87
CA MET A 437 14.91 5.96 23.75
C MET A 437 15.34 6.37 22.32
N SER A 438 15.77 5.40 21.52
CA SER A 438 16.10 5.60 20.11
C SER A 438 14.93 6.11 19.28
N PHE A 439 15.17 7.08 18.41
CA PHE A 439 14.32 7.38 17.26
C PHE A 439 15.04 6.97 15.98
N CYS A 440 14.28 6.62 14.96
CA CYS A 440 14.85 6.42 13.64
C CYS A 440 15.46 7.77 13.20
N PRO A 441 16.76 7.87 12.83
CA PRO A 441 17.33 9.12 12.31
C PRO A 441 16.72 9.52 10.96
N ARG A 442 15.95 8.59 10.41
CA ARG A 442 15.16 8.67 9.20
C ARG A 442 13.67 8.87 9.49
N ALA A 443 13.27 9.15 10.73
CA ALA A 443 11.89 9.48 11.10
C ALA A 443 11.41 10.76 10.38
N GLY A 444 10.10 10.85 10.14
CA GLY A 444 9.49 11.80 9.20
C GLY A 444 9.11 11.16 7.86
N SER A 445 8.72 9.88 7.86
CA SER A 445 8.45 9.11 6.64
C SER A 445 7.46 9.79 5.69
N LEU A 446 6.50 10.58 6.17
CA LEU A 446 5.60 11.38 5.33
C LEU A 446 6.32 12.49 4.53
N ALA A 447 7.32 13.17 5.13
CA ALA A 447 8.16 14.12 4.40
C ALA A 447 8.98 13.43 3.30
N ARG A 448 9.38 12.17 3.53
CA ARG A 448 10.04 11.32 2.52
C ARG A 448 9.05 10.79 1.47
N VAL A 449 7.81 10.54 1.86
CA VAL A 449 6.69 10.15 0.98
C VAL A 449 6.31 11.25 0.00
N LEU A 450 6.48 12.50 0.41
CA LEU A 450 6.11 13.67 -0.38
C LEU A 450 7.32 14.38 -1.02
N GLY A 451 8.51 13.76 -0.94
CA GLY A 451 9.72 14.22 -1.62
C GLY A 451 10.37 15.46 -1.01
N ASN A 452 10.09 15.81 0.25
CA ASN A 452 10.64 17.01 0.87
C ASN A 452 12.13 16.80 1.19
N THR A 453 13.00 17.27 0.30
CA THR A 453 14.45 17.24 0.45
C THR A 453 14.88 18.51 1.17
N THR A 454 14.60 18.62 2.46
CA THR A 454 15.28 19.63 3.30
C THR A 454 16.65 19.07 3.64
N ASN A 455 17.69 19.69 3.09
CA ASN A 455 19.10 19.40 3.37
C ASN A 455 19.44 19.76 4.82
N THR A 456 19.05 18.91 5.78
CA THR A 456 19.54 19.04 7.16
C THR A 456 20.93 18.44 7.22
N THR A 457 21.93 19.29 6.95
CA THR A 457 23.35 18.97 7.10
C THR A 457 23.65 18.81 8.58
N THR A 458 23.41 17.62 9.13
CA THR A 458 23.89 17.28 10.48
C THR A 458 25.26 16.64 10.32
N THR A 459 26.28 17.43 10.60
CA THR A 459 27.67 17.02 10.59
C THR A 459 27.88 15.99 11.70
N THR A 460 27.96 14.71 11.36
CA THR A 460 28.59 13.71 12.22
C THR A 460 29.48 12.82 11.37
N THR A 461 30.75 12.91 11.70
CA THR A 461 31.91 12.32 11.03
C THR A 461 31.82 10.79 10.90
N THR A 462 32.51 10.29 9.87
CA THR A 462 32.89 8.89 9.58
C THR A 462 31.80 7.94 9.06
N THR A 463 31.62 7.86 7.73
CA THR A 463 32.24 6.82 6.86
C THR A 463 31.76 7.07 5.41
N THR A 464 32.71 7.19 4.49
CA THR A 464 32.52 7.55 3.08
C THR A 464 31.62 6.55 2.33
N THR A 465 30.39 6.95 1.99
CA THR A 465 29.61 6.29 0.93
C THR A 465 29.22 7.34 -0.10
N THR A 466 29.78 7.18 -1.30
CA THR A 466 29.62 8.06 -2.45
C THR A 466 28.16 8.02 -2.93
N ARG A 467 27.36 9.04 -2.59
CA ARG A 467 26.05 9.28 -3.24
C ARG A 467 26.30 9.93 -4.60
N LEU A 468 26.12 9.17 -5.68
CA LEU A 468 25.90 9.75 -7.00
C LEU A 468 24.46 10.24 -7.06
N THR A 469 24.31 11.55 -7.17
CA THR A 469 23.05 12.27 -7.37
C THR A 469 22.47 11.91 -8.74
N SER A 470 21.48 11.01 -8.79
CA SER A 470 20.60 10.86 -9.94
C SER A 470 19.59 12.01 -9.93
N SER A 471 19.86 13.03 -10.73
CA SER A 471 18.98 14.15 -11.02
C SER A 471 17.80 13.72 -11.90
N SER A 472 16.75 13.14 -11.29
CA SER A 472 15.41 12.99 -11.90
C SER A 472 14.33 12.49 -10.92
N SER A 473 14.49 12.65 -9.60
CA SER A 473 13.53 12.08 -8.64
C SER A 473 12.26 12.94 -8.51
N SER A 474 11.18 12.48 -9.15
CA SER A 474 9.80 12.90 -8.88
C SER A 474 9.46 12.74 -7.38
N PRO A 475 8.56 13.56 -6.81
CA PRO A 475 8.28 13.63 -5.37
C PRO A 475 7.52 12.42 -4.78
N LEU A 476 7.44 11.29 -5.49
CA LEU A 476 6.72 10.06 -5.07
C LEU A 476 7.65 8.99 -4.46
N SER A 477 8.88 9.36 -4.11
CA SER A 477 9.98 8.42 -3.77
C SER A 477 9.75 7.49 -2.57
N SER A 478 8.66 7.61 -1.78
CA SER A 478 8.35 6.75 -0.61
C SER A 478 8.34 5.25 -0.81
N LEU A 479 8.14 4.81 -2.04
CA LEU A 479 7.62 3.48 -2.33
C LEU A 479 8.65 2.59 -2.99
N TRP A 480 9.83 3.14 -3.30
CA TRP A 480 10.86 2.38 -3.93
C TRP A 480 11.29 1.21 -3.01
N PRO A 481 11.17 -0.04 -3.47
CA PRO A 481 11.47 -1.23 -2.68
C PRO A 481 12.95 -1.33 -2.24
N GLY A 482 13.84 -0.46 -2.75
CA GLY A 482 15.25 -0.42 -2.35
C GLY A 482 15.54 0.25 -1.01
N TRP A 483 14.55 0.84 -0.34
CA TRP A 483 14.78 1.46 0.97
C TRP A 483 14.61 0.47 2.11
N ALA A 484 15.45 0.62 3.14
CA ALA A 484 15.25 -0.08 4.40
C ALA A 484 13.87 0.29 4.96
N PRO A 485 13.10 -0.69 5.49
CA PRO A 485 11.72 -0.47 5.96
C PRO A 485 11.69 0.29 7.30
N CYS A 486 12.18 1.54 7.31
CA CYS A 486 12.25 2.42 8.47
C CYS A 486 10.88 2.67 9.11
N TRP A 487 9.79 2.53 8.35
CA TRP A 487 8.44 2.62 8.89
C TRP A 487 8.21 1.63 10.04
N ARG A 488 8.96 0.52 10.12
CA ARG A 488 8.93 -0.45 11.23
C ARG A 488 9.33 0.18 12.57
N HIS A 489 10.29 1.10 12.57
CA HIS A 489 10.93 1.59 13.80
C HIS A 489 11.00 3.12 13.93
N GLU A 490 10.23 3.83 13.12
CA GLU A 490 10.22 5.30 13.11
C GLU A 490 9.80 5.90 14.46
N GLU A 491 8.91 5.23 15.19
CA GLU A 491 8.33 5.69 16.45
C GLU A 491 8.73 4.79 17.63
N PHE A 492 9.96 4.28 17.62
CA PHE A 492 10.43 3.45 18.72
C PHE A 492 10.20 4.16 20.08
N PRO A 493 9.57 3.51 21.09
CA PRO A 493 9.44 2.06 21.27
C PRO A 493 8.14 1.44 20.76
N TYR A 494 7.46 2.06 19.80
CA TYR A 494 6.39 1.41 19.05
C TYR A 494 6.98 0.70 17.83
N LEU A 495 6.62 -0.57 17.65
CA LEU A 495 6.86 -1.29 16.42
C LEU A 495 5.64 -1.08 15.51
N THR A 496 5.84 -0.49 14.33
CA THR A 496 4.80 -0.47 13.32
C THR A 496 4.65 -1.86 12.74
N VAL A 497 3.48 -2.46 12.95
CA VAL A 497 3.19 -3.83 12.50
C VAL A 497 2.79 -3.82 11.03
N SER A 498 1.94 -2.87 10.63
CA SER A 498 1.45 -2.73 9.26
C SER A 498 1.05 -1.27 8.98
N GLN A 499 1.01 -0.89 7.70
CA GLN A 499 0.57 0.43 7.26
C GLN A 499 -0.15 0.36 5.91
N ALA A 500 -1.12 1.24 5.70
CA ALA A 500 -1.74 1.54 4.41
C ALA A 500 -1.42 3.00 4.06
N VAL A 501 -0.92 3.27 2.85
CA VAL A 501 -0.40 4.59 2.46
C VAL A 501 -0.99 4.98 1.11
N GLU A 502 -1.74 6.07 1.07
CA GLU A 502 -2.14 6.76 -0.16
C GLU A 502 -1.39 8.11 -0.20
N ALA A 503 -0.15 8.03 -0.67
CA ALA A 503 0.81 9.12 -0.73
C ALA A 503 0.26 10.33 -1.48
N ARG A 504 -0.45 10.09 -2.59
CA ARG A 504 -0.97 11.17 -3.44
C ARG A 504 -2.14 11.90 -2.78
N ALA A 505 -2.85 11.26 -1.84
CA ALA A 505 -3.84 11.95 -0.98
C ALA A 505 -3.21 12.54 0.29
N GLY A 506 -1.95 12.21 0.61
CA GLY A 506 -1.30 12.58 1.87
C GLY A 506 -1.90 11.82 3.07
N VAL A 507 -2.42 10.62 2.86
CA VAL A 507 -3.08 9.82 3.90
C VAL A 507 -2.23 8.60 4.23
N ARG A 508 -1.96 8.42 5.52
CA ARG A 508 -1.24 7.26 6.03
C ARG A 508 -1.95 6.69 7.25
N ILE A 509 -2.23 5.40 7.20
CA ILE A 509 -2.91 4.67 8.27
C ILE A 509 -1.92 3.64 8.82
N VAL A 510 -1.63 3.73 10.11
CA VAL A 510 -0.53 2.98 10.74
C VAL A 510 -1.07 2.16 11.90
N ALA A 511 -0.74 0.87 11.92
CA ALA A 511 -1.01 -0.01 13.04
C ALA A 511 0.28 -0.22 13.86
N ARG A 512 0.26 0.20 15.12
CA ARG A 512 1.43 0.18 16.01
C ARG A 512 1.19 -0.65 17.26
N GLN A 513 2.21 -1.42 17.64
CA GLN A 513 2.25 -2.17 18.90
C GLN A 513 3.37 -1.63 19.79
N CYS A 514 3.02 -1.16 21.00
CA CYS A 514 4.02 -0.84 22.02
C CYS A 514 4.45 -2.14 22.70
N PHE A 515 5.76 -2.26 22.98
CA PHE A 515 6.33 -3.47 23.58
C PHE A 515 7.22 -3.17 24.80
N MET A 516 7.23 -1.92 25.30
CA MET A 516 8.08 -1.46 26.42
C MET A 516 7.37 -0.95 27.68
N MET A 517 6.04 -0.77 27.73
CA MET A 517 5.45 0.05 28.80
C MET A 517 4.35 -0.61 29.62
N GLU A 518 4.76 -1.33 30.66
CA GLU A 518 4.04 -1.27 31.95
C GLU A 518 4.88 -0.56 33.04
N THR A 519 6.21 -0.53 32.93
CA THR A 519 7.09 0.07 33.95
C THR A 519 7.30 1.59 33.84
N LEU A 520 6.88 2.25 32.75
CA LEU A 520 7.06 3.71 32.55
C LEU A 520 5.78 4.48 32.17
N SER A 521 4.64 3.81 31.99
CA SER A 521 3.36 4.44 31.68
C SER A 521 2.24 3.43 31.93
N SER A 522 1.23 3.81 32.70
CA SER A 522 0.05 2.98 32.92
C SER A 522 -0.80 2.99 31.64
N PHE A 523 -0.82 1.86 30.92
CA PHE A 523 -1.71 1.54 29.79
C PHE A 523 -1.46 2.31 28.49
N VAL A 524 -0.58 1.76 27.64
CA VAL A 524 -0.55 2.10 26.21
C VAL A 524 -0.98 0.87 25.42
N ALA A 525 -2.24 0.87 24.99
CA ALA A 525 -2.77 -0.16 24.10
C ALA A 525 -2.15 -0.04 22.68
N PRO A 526 -2.06 -1.15 21.93
CA PRO A 526 -1.85 -1.10 20.48
C PRO A 526 -2.87 -0.18 19.83
N ARG A 527 -2.47 0.57 18.79
CA ARG A 527 -3.31 1.62 18.19
C ARG A 527 -3.24 1.64 16.68
N ILE A 528 -4.34 2.05 16.07
CA ILE A 528 -4.40 2.43 14.66
C ILE A 528 -4.61 3.94 14.58
N SER A 529 -3.80 4.64 13.80
CA SER A 529 -3.88 6.10 13.64
C SER A 529 -3.91 6.52 12.19
N VAL A 530 -4.53 7.66 11.91
CA VAL A 530 -4.47 8.37 10.64
C VAL A 530 -3.52 9.56 10.79
N GLN A 531 -2.58 9.69 9.86
CA GLN A 531 -1.71 10.84 9.70
C GLN A 531 -2.07 11.57 8.40
N GLU A 532 -2.31 12.89 8.50
CA GLU A 532 -2.54 13.80 7.37
C GLU A 532 -1.50 14.93 7.43
N GLU A 533 -0.90 15.28 6.30
CA GLU A 533 -0.04 16.47 6.23
C GLU A 533 -0.90 17.74 6.06
N GLN A 534 -0.74 18.72 6.96
CA GLN A 534 -1.21 20.07 6.69
C GLN A 534 -0.29 20.69 5.63
N GLY A 535 -0.78 20.79 4.38
CA GLY A 535 -0.06 21.52 3.34
C GLY A 535 0.27 22.93 3.85
N GLN A 536 1.55 23.29 3.83
CA GLN A 536 2.06 24.62 4.15
C GLN A 536 1.08 25.67 3.64
N ARG A 537 0.45 26.41 4.55
CA ARG A 537 -0.20 27.66 4.22
C ARG A 537 0.88 28.53 3.60
N GLN A 538 0.90 28.66 2.26
CA GLN A 538 1.66 29.71 1.60
C GLN A 538 1.18 31.04 2.19
N GLY A 539 1.95 31.59 3.11
CA GLY A 539 1.76 32.91 3.67
C GLY A 539 1.95 33.93 2.57
N GLN A 540 0.87 34.26 1.87
CA GLN A 540 0.74 35.55 1.19
C GLN A 540 0.54 36.61 2.27
N ASN A 541 1.63 37.04 2.90
CA ASN A 541 1.68 38.34 3.57
C ASN A 541 2.55 39.27 2.73
N ASN A 542 1.93 39.86 1.69
CA ASN A 542 2.44 41.07 1.08
C ASN A 542 1.83 42.28 1.79
N ILE A 543 2.69 43.02 2.49
CA ILE A 543 2.92 44.47 2.38
C ILE A 543 1.66 45.34 2.24
N ILE A 544 1.42 46.23 3.24
CA ILE A 544 1.15 47.67 3.05
C ILE A 544 1.47 48.45 4.35
N SER A 545 2.55 49.25 4.23
CA SER A 545 2.84 50.59 4.78
C SER A 545 2.75 50.93 6.28
N GLY A 546 3.82 51.56 6.78
CA GLY A 546 3.78 52.47 7.92
C GLY A 546 5.11 53.16 8.18
N VAL A 547 5.46 54.16 7.36
CA VAL A 547 6.58 55.09 7.56
C VAL A 547 6.46 55.77 8.94
N LYS A 548 7.51 55.70 9.78
CA LYS A 548 7.81 56.72 10.80
C LYS A 548 9.32 56.79 11.05
N ASP A 549 9.88 57.94 10.69
CA ASP A 549 11.18 58.42 11.14
C ASP A 549 11.16 58.65 12.65
N GLY A 550 12.26 58.34 13.33
CA GLY A 550 12.44 58.63 14.75
C GLY A 550 13.79 58.16 15.27
N GLU A 551 14.77 59.07 15.24
CA GLU A 551 16.05 58.95 15.94
C GLU A 551 15.84 58.67 17.43
N LYS A 552 16.52 57.65 17.97
CA LYS A 552 16.96 57.61 19.37
C LYS A 552 18.02 56.52 19.58
N GLU A 553 19.20 56.98 19.99
CA GLU A 553 20.23 56.18 20.65
C GLU A 553 19.70 55.68 21.99
N GLY A 554 19.93 54.40 22.28
CA GLY A 554 19.65 53.75 23.55
C GLY A 554 20.19 52.33 23.51
N ASP A 555 21.31 52.12 24.19
CA ASP A 555 21.85 50.81 24.57
C ASP A 555 20.80 50.07 25.40
N ASP A 556 20.35 48.91 24.94
CA ASP A 556 19.77 47.86 25.78
C ASP A 556 20.01 46.50 25.09
N GLU A 557 20.70 45.62 25.80
CA GLU A 557 20.95 44.22 25.42
C GLU A 557 19.63 43.44 25.50
N GLU A 558 18.95 43.26 24.36
CA GLU A 558 17.81 42.35 24.25
C GLU A 558 18.31 40.97 23.79
N GLU A 559 18.11 39.97 24.64
CA GLU A 559 18.26 38.55 24.32
C GLU A 559 17.35 38.20 23.14
N GLU A 560 17.95 37.88 21.99
CA GLU A 560 17.25 37.30 20.85
C GLU A 560 16.75 35.90 21.25
N GLU A 561 15.54 35.82 21.79
CA GLU A 561 14.78 34.56 21.83
C GLU A 561 14.49 34.18 20.38
N GLU A 562 15.30 33.25 19.85
CA GLU A 562 14.97 32.52 18.64
C GLU A 562 13.62 31.83 18.87
N GLU A 563 12.53 32.42 18.35
CA GLU A 563 11.25 31.74 18.18
C GLU A 563 11.51 30.53 17.27
N GLU A 564 11.79 29.37 17.88
CA GLU A 564 11.69 28.07 17.25
C GLU A 564 10.29 27.99 16.65
N GLY A 565 10.21 28.09 15.32
CA GLY A 565 8.97 27.95 14.59
C GLY A 565 8.31 26.64 14.99
N GLU A 566 7.26 26.73 15.80
CA GLU A 566 6.44 25.63 16.25
C GLU A 566 5.83 24.99 15.00
N GLU A 567 6.51 23.96 14.48
CA GLU A 567 5.98 23.14 13.39
C GLU A 567 4.66 22.56 13.90
N ASP A 568 3.54 23.11 13.42
CA ASP A 568 2.18 22.66 13.75
C ASP A 568 2.17 21.12 13.73
N PRO A 569 2.01 20.45 14.89
CA PRO A 569 2.21 19.02 14.99
C PRO A 569 1.23 18.33 14.04
N VAL A 570 1.77 17.44 13.19
CA VAL A 570 0.98 16.54 12.34
C VAL A 570 -0.15 15.96 13.20
N ALA A 571 -1.39 16.33 12.92
CA ALA A 571 -2.54 15.97 13.73
C ALA A 571 -2.80 14.47 13.58
N GLU A 572 -2.13 13.67 14.40
CA GLU A 572 -2.36 12.23 14.50
C GLU A 572 -3.70 11.98 15.19
N VAL A 573 -4.64 11.36 14.49
CA VAL A 573 -5.95 11.00 15.05
C VAL A 573 -6.06 9.48 15.18
N ARG A 574 -6.62 9.01 16.30
CA ARG A 574 -6.63 7.59 16.66
C ARG A 574 -8.02 6.98 16.52
N PHE A 575 -8.08 5.76 15.98
CA PHE A 575 -9.27 4.93 16.08
C PHE A 575 -9.52 4.52 17.54
N ALA A 576 -10.75 4.11 17.85
CA ALA A 576 -11.03 3.46 19.13
C ALA A 576 -10.21 2.18 19.30
N ASP A 577 -9.78 1.85 20.52
CA ASP A 577 -8.87 0.72 20.80
C ASP A 577 -9.39 -0.62 20.26
N GLU A 578 -10.71 -0.82 20.27
CA GLU A 578 -11.35 -2.03 19.73
C GLU A 578 -11.06 -2.25 18.24
N MET A 579 -10.80 -1.19 17.47
CA MET A 579 -10.48 -1.29 16.04
C MET A 579 -9.20 -2.08 15.77
N TRP A 580 -8.30 -2.19 16.76
CA TRP A 580 -7.16 -3.10 16.66
C TRP A 580 -7.63 -4.54 16.45
N TRP A 581 -8.57 -5.03 17.27
CA TRP A 581 -9.09 -6.39 17.19
C TRP A 581 -9.96 -6.62 15.95
N GLU A 582 -10.49 -5.54 15.38
CA GLU A 582 -11.31 -5.56 14.16
C GLU A 582 -10.47 -5.63 12.87
N LEU A 583 -9.21 -5.19 12.88
CA LEU A 583 -8.38 -5.06 11.67
C LEU A 583 -7.04 -5.80 11.71
N MET A 584 -6.49 -6.07 12.90
CA MET A 584 -5.12 -6.57 13.08
C MET A 584 -5.03 -8.04 13.54
N GLY A 585 -6.12 -8.81 13.46
CA GLY A 585 -6.12 -10.25 13.72
C GLY A 585 -5.11 -11.01 12.84
N GLY A 586 -5.10 -10.69 11.53
CA GLY A 586 -4.12 -11.21 10.57
C GLY A 586 -2.80 -10.43 10.51
N GLY A 587 -2.63 -9.37 11.31
CA GLY A 587 -1.40 -8.58 11.36
C GLY A 587 -1.10 -7.70 10.15
N LYS A 588 -2.05 -7.57 9.22
CA LYS A 588 -1.91 -6.79 7.98
C LYS A 588 -3.14 -5.90 7.78
N ILE A 589 -2.89 -4.64 7.41
CA ILE A 589 -3.88 -3.74 6.81
C ILE A 589 -3.45 -3.34 5.40
N ALA A 590 -4.44 -3.06 4.56
CA ALA A 590 -4.28 -2.56 3.20
C ALA A 590 -5.40 -1.55 2.89
N GLY A 591 -5.18 -0.63 1.95
CA GLY A 591 -6.22 0.34 1.56
C GLY A 591 -5.68 1.74 1.25
N ASP A 592 -6.59 2.70 1.24
CA ASP A 592 -6.35 4.08 0.84
C ASP A 592 -7.20 5.08 1.66
N ASP A 593 -7.38 6.30 1.15
CA ASP A 593 -8.18 7.35 1.79
C ASP A 593 -9.70 7.06 1.84
N ARG A 594 -10.17 6.03 1.13
CA ARG A 594 -11.59 5.65 1.02
C ARG A 594 -11.94 4.47 1.91
N TRP A 595 -11.01 3.54 2.08
CA TRP A 595 -11.21 2.37 2.92
C TRP A 595 -9.92 1.79 3.48
N VAL A 596 -10.07 1.06 4.58
CA VAL A 596 -9.05 0.15 5.13
C VAL A 596 -9.62 -1.25 5.19
N VAL A 597 -8.84 -2.21 4.74
CA VAL A 597 -9.12 -3.64 4.82
C VAL A 597 -8.14 -4.26 5.80
N GLY A 598 -8.65 -5.09 6.70
CA GLY A 598 -7.86 -5.91 7.61
C GLY A 598 -8.60 -7.20 7.91
N GLU A 599 -8.15 -7.91 8.93
CA GLU A 599 -8.75 -9.16 9.39
C GLU A 599 -9.01 -9.08 10.88
N ASP A 600 -10.20 -9.48 11.33
CA ASP A 600 -10.50 -9.49 12.75
C ASP A 600 -9.95 -10.75 13.45
N ARG A 601 -10.05 -10.78 14.78
CA ARG A 601 -9.58 -11.93 15.58
C ARG A 601 -10.29 -13.26 15.26
N ASP A 602 -11.43 -13.22 14.59
CA ASP A 602 -12.23 -14.38 14.21
C ASP A 602 -11.91 -14.84 12.78
N GLY A 603 -10.91 -14.23 12.11
CA GLY A 603 -10.50 -14.55 10.74
C GLY A 603 -11.38 -13.92 9.65
N ARG A 604 -12.31 -13.02 10.00
CA ARG A 604 -13.16 -12.36 9.00
C ARG A 604 -12.47 -11.13 8.43
N VAL A 605 -12.60 -10.95 7.12
CA VAL A 605 -12.12 -9.73 6.48
C VAL A 605 -13.04 -8.56 6.86
N THR A 606 -12.41 -7.48 7.31
CA THR A 606 -13.09 -6.28 7.78
C THR A 606 -12.77 -5.12 6.87
N VAL A 607 -13.80 -4.55 6.25
CA VAL A 607 -13.69 -3.36 5.38
C VAL A 607 -14.27 -2.17 6.14
N VAL A 608 -13.41 -1.22 6.49
CA VAL A 608 -13.76 0.08 7.06
C VAL A 608 -13.85 1.10 5.94
N ARG A 609 -14.99 1.77 5.79
CA ARG A 609 -15.22 2.82 4.79
C ARG A 609 -15.33 4.18 5.46
N PHE A 610 -14.83 5.22 4.78
CA PHE A 610 -14.89 6.62 5.23
C PHE A 610 -15.92 7.43 4.43
#